data_AF-A0A0N8R246-F1
#
_entry.id   AF-A0A0N8R246-F1
#
_cell.length_a   1.000
_cell.length_b   1.000
_cell.length_c   1.000
_cell.angle_alpha   90.00
_cell.angle_beta   90.00
_cell.angle_gamma   90.00
#
_symmetry.space_group_name_H-M   'P 1'
#
loop_
_entity.id
_entity.type
_entity.pdbx_description
1 polymer ?
#
loop_
_entity_poly.entity_id
_entity_poly.type
_entity_poly.pdbx_seq_one_letter_code
_entity_poly.pdbx_strand_id
1 'polypeptide(L)'
;MSSIHEQAMNYVYQQVLQRLLGYFSRAERTALQLLIQRLIVAAGGIERISGFKVLVAFGGGKDSAYTLAFLRAAQLSIACRSPGTFNLRVANRRHAGMTPAVMDNINRTYSALFLYDDPRVEMLVIDNQYTQAFEPDLPFSSAGREQNRLDMLLGGHLSAGDARTTFCNTCYLGLAEFLGRALSWGSGVDAVVSGDSRREQRQYATWIMRLAQRTGQYSGSWGKQTLASVLKVIDTIGQAYYHELYGEGDDSPPASRA
;
A
#
# COMPACT_ATOMS: atom_id res chain seq x y z
N MET A 1 -14.21 -4.23 -27.55
CA MET A 1 -12.94 -4.95 -27.75
C MET A 1 -13.26 -6.26 -28.46
N SER A 2 -12.44 -6.69 -29.43
CA SER A 2 -12.67 -7.92 -30.21
C SER A 2 -12.52 -9.18 -29.34
N SER A 3 -13.32 -10.23 -29.59
CA SER A 3 -13.20 -11.54 -28.92
C SER A 3 -11.79 -12.15 -29.05
N ILE A 4 -11.08 -11.81 -30.12
CA ILE A 4 -9.69 -12.24 -30.37
C ILE A 4 -8.73 -11.59 -29.36
N HIS A 5 -8.94 -10.31 -29.02
CA HIS A 5 -8.10 -9.62 -28.05
C HIS A 5 -8.28 -10.21 -26.65
N GLU A 6 -9.53 -10.48 -26.25
CA GLU A 6 -9.82 -11.09 -24.95
C GLU A 6 -9.21 -12.50 -24.81
N GLN A 7 -9.29 -13.32 -25.87
CA GLN A 7 -8.64 -14.63 -25.91
C GLN A 7 -7.11 -14.54 -25.82
N ALA A 8 -6.50 -13.59 -26.55
CA ALA A 8 -5.06 -13.37 -26.50
C ALA A 8 -4.60 -12.95 -25.10
N MET A 9 -5.32 -12.02 -24.46
CA MET A 9 -5.00 -11.58 -23.10
C MET A 9 -5.12 -12.71 -22.08
N ASN A 10 -6.14 -13.54 -22.18
CA ASN A 10 -6.31 -14.72 -21.32
C ASN A 10 -5.14 -15.71 -21.46
N TYR A 11 -4.59 -15.88 -22.66
CA TYR A 11 -3.41 -16.72 -22.86
C TYR A 11 -2.16 -16.13 -22.17
N VAL A 12 -1.95 -14.81 -22.28
CA VAL A 12 -0.83 -14.13 -21.58
C VAL A 12 -0.97 -14.28 -20.07
N TYR A 13 -2.17 -14.07 -19.52
CA TYR A 13 -2.46 -14.26 -18.10
C TYR A 13 -2.14 -15.68 -17.61
N GLN A 14 -2.47 -16.70 -18.42
CA GLN A 14 -2.14 -18.09 -18.09
C GLN A 14 -0.63 -18.34 -18.10
N GLN A 15 0.11 -17.78 -19.07
CA GLN A 15 1.58 -17.89 -19.11
C GLN A 15 2.24 -17.24 -17.90
N VAL A 16 1.79 -16.03 -17.51
CA VAL A 16 2.28 -15.33 -16.32
C VAL A 16 2.00 -16.17 -15.06
N LEU A 17 0.80 -16.72 -14.92
CA LEU A 17 0.45 -17.60 -13.81
C LEU A 17 1.33 -18.85 -13.77
N GLN A 18 1.52 -19.53 -14.91
CA GLN A 18 2.38 -20.73 -14.98
C GLN A 18 3.80 -20.42 -14.54
N ARG A 19 4.37 -19.28 -14.98
CA ARG A 19 5.69 -18.83 -14.57
C ARG A 19 5.76 -18.57 -13.06
N LEU A 20 4.78 -17.86 -12.49
CA LEU A 20 4.70 -17.62 -11.04
C LEU A 20 4.64 -18.92 -10.25
N LEU A 21 3.75 -19.83 -10.64
CA LEU A 21 3.64 -21.15 -10.00
C LEU A 21 4.94 -21.95 -10.14
N GLY A 22 5.66 -21.81 -11.24
CA GLY A 22 6.98 -22.41 -11.47
C GLY A 22 8.02 -22.00 -10.44
N TYR A 23 8.01 -20.74 -9.98
CA TYR A 23 8.91 -20.25 -8.92
C TYR A 23 8.48 -20.64 -7.51
N PHE A 24 7.18 -20.84 -7.27
CA PHE A 24 6.69 -21.22 -5.96
C PHE A 24 7.01 -22.67 -5.62
N SER A 25 7.55 -22.88 -4.43
CA SER A 25 7.65 -24.17 -3.76
C SER A 25 6.27 -24.81 -3.55
N ARG A 26 6.27 -26.10 -3.21
CA ARG A 26 5.03 -26.82 -2.90
C ARG A 26 4.26 -26.17 -1.74
N ALA A 27 4.95 -25.72 -0.70
CA ALA A 27 4.32 -25.08 0.46
C ALA A 27 3.66 -23.75 0.07
N GLU A 28 4.33 -22.95 -0.75
CA GLU A 28 3.81 -21.68 -1.25
C GLU A 28 2.58 -21.87 -2.15
N ARG A 29 2.56 -22.90 -2.99
CA ARG A 29 1.37 -23.25 -3.79
C ARG A 29 0.18 -23.67 -2.92
N THR A 30 0.41 -24.37 -1.82
CA THR A 30 -0.65 -24.69 -0.84
C THR A 30 -1.15 -23.43 -0.15
N ALA A 31 -0.24 -22.56 0.31
CA ALA A 31 -0.58 -21.28 0.93
C ALA A 31 -1.36 -20.37 -0.05
N LEU A 32 -1.07 -20.46 -1.35
CA LEU A 32 -1.79 -19.72 -2.38
C LEU A 32 -3.25 -20.16 -2.46
N GLN A 33 -3.55 -21.46 -2.37
CA GLN A 33 -4.93 -21.95 -2.35
C GLN A 33 -5.68 -21.46 -1.10
N LEU A 34 -5.01 -21.42 0.06
CA LEU A 34 -5.59 -20.87 1.28
C LEU A 34 -5.86 -19.37 1.16
N LEU A 35 -4.97 -18.60 0.54
CA LEU A 35 -5.20 -17.19 0.28
C LEU A 35 -6.41 -16.98 -0.64
N ILE A 36 -6.49 -17.73 -1.74
CA ILE A 36 -7.63 -17.69 -2.67
C ILE A 36 -8.94 -17.95 -1.93
N GLN A 37 -9.01 -19.00 -1.11
CA GLN A 37 -10.20 -19.31 -0.31
C GLN A 37 -10.58 -18.17 0.62
N ARG A 38 -9.60 -17.57 1.33
CA ARG A 38 -9.85 -16.46 2.25
C ARG A 38 -10.35 -15.20 1.53
N LEU A 39 -9.83 -14.91 0.33
CA LEU A 39 -10.29 -13.79 -0.49
C LEU A 39 -11.73 -14.01 -0.98
N ILE A 40 -12.05 -15.22 -1.45
CA ILE A 40 -13.42 -15.57 -1.87
C ILE A 40 -14.41 -15.45 -0.70
N VAL A 41 -14.04 -15.96 0.47
CA VAL A 41 -14.88 -15.85 1.67
C VAL A 41 -15.05 -14.39 2.10
N ALA A 42 -13.97 -13.59 2.08
CA ALA A 42 -14.01 -12.17 2.44
C ALA A 42 -14.89 -11.35 1.48
N ALA A 43 -14.91 -11.69 0.19
CA ALA A 43 -15.79 -11.09 -0.80
C ALA A 43 -17.27 -11.51 -0.64
N GLY A 44 -17.56 -12.50 0.20
CA GLY A 44 -18.91 -13.04 0.39
C GLY A 44 -19.34 -14.04 -0.68
N GLY A 45 -18.39 -14.72 -1.32
CA GLY A 45 -18.64 -15.73 -2.35
C GLY A 45 -17.90 -15.46 -3.65
N ILE A 46 -17.80 -16.48 -4.51
CA ILE A 46 -17.11 -16.36 -5.81
C ILE A 46 -17.90 -15.46 -6.76
N GLU A 47 -19.22 -15.41 -6.61
CA GLU A 47 -20.15 -14.61 -7.40
C GLU A 47 -19.96 -13.11 -7.17
N ARG A 48 -19.39 -12.72 -6.01
CA ARG A 48 -19.16 -11.33 -5.61
C ARG A 48 -17.71 -10.89 -5.79
N ILE A 49 -16.80 -11.81 -6.14
CA ILE A 49 -15.35 -11.53 -6.18
C ILE A 49 -14.99 -10.43 -7.18
N SER A 50 -15.76 -10.28 -8.27
CA SER A 50 -15.49 -9.27 -9.32
C SER A 50 -15.67 -7.84 -8.85
N GLY A 51 -16.50 -7.61 -7.84
CA GLY A 51 -16.68 -6.30 -7.21
C GLY A 51 -15.67 -6.03 -6.09
N PHE A 52 -14.96 -7.06 -5.62
CA PHE A 52 -14.04 -6.96 -4.50
C PHE A 52 -12.74 -6.29 -4.92
N LYS A 53 -12.26 -5.30 -4.17
CA LYS A 53 -11.01 -4.59 -4.43
C LYS A 53 -10.00 -4.80 -3.30
N VAL A 54 -8.81 -5.28 -3.67
CA VAL A 54 -7.73 -5.60 -2.74
C VAL A 54 -6.57 -4.63 -2.95
N LEU A 55 -6.14 -3.95 -1.90
CA LEU A 55 -4.95 -3.10 -1.87
C LEU A 55 -3.72 -3.87 -1.41
N VAL A 56 -2.59 -3.64 -2.08
CA VAL A 56 -1.25 -3.98 -1.58
C VAL A 56 -0.33 -2.76 -1.72
N ALA A 57 0.40 -2.45 -0.66
CA ALA A 57 1.46 -1.46 -0.68
C ALA A 57 2.74 -2.08 -1.27
N PHE A 58 3.36 -1.41 -2.25
CA PHE A 58 4.56 -1.90 -2.90
C PHE A 58 5.68 -0.87 -2.87
N GLY A 59 6.77 -1.20 -2.19
CA GLY A 59 7.93 -0.31 -2.01
C GLY A 59 9.11 -0.62 -2.94
N GLY A 60 9.01 -1.64 -3.80
CA GLY A 60 10.12 -2.09 -4.67
C GLY A 60 11.13 -3.02 -3.99
N GLY A 61 10.98 -3.30 -2.70
CA GLY A 61 11.81 -4.26 -1.97
C GLY A 61 11.37 -5.72 -2.20
N LYS A 62 12.28 -6.67 -1.93
CA LYS A 62 12.07 -8.12 -2.13
C LYS A 62 10.77 -8.63 -1.52
N ASP A 63 10.51 -8.32 -0.25
CA ASP A 63 9.35 -8.88 0.47
C ASP A 63 8.02 -8.32 -0.07
N SER A 64 8.00 -7.03 -0.39
CA SER A 64 6.84 -6.39 -1.04
C SER A 64 6.62 -6.90 -2.47
N ALA A 65 7.70 -7.18 -3.22
CA ALA A 65 7.62 -7.76 -4.56
C ALA A 65 7.08 -9.19 -4.52
N TYR A 66 7.53 -9.99 -3.55
CA TYR A 66 7.02 -11.33 -3.33
C TYR A 66 5.53 -11.30 -2.94
N THR A 67 5.14 -10.40 -2.04
CA THR A 67 3.73 -10.22 -1.64
C THR A 67 2.84 -9.88 -2.84
N LEU A 68 3.29 -8.95 -3.69
CA LEU A 68 2.59 -8.57 -4.91
C LEU A 68 2.51 -9.74 -5.90
N ALA A 69 3.61 -10.48 -6.11
CA ALA A 69 3.65 -11.64 -6.99
C ALA A 69 2.70 -12.76 -6.50
N PHE A 70 2.63 -12.98 -5.19
CA PHE A 70 1.75 -13.97 -4.58
C PHE A 70 0.28 -13.58 -4.72
N LEU A 71 -0.05 -12.30 -4.53
CA LEU A 71 -1.40 -11.79 -4.72
C LEU A 71 -1.80 -11.80 -6.21
N ARG A 72 -0.87 -11.48 -7.12
CA ARG A 72 -1.08 -11.59 -8.57
C ARG A 72 -1.36 -13.03 -8.98
N ALA A 73 -0.62 -14.00 -8.44
CA ALA A 73 -0.89 -15.42 -8.69
C ALA A 73 -2.29 -15.83 -8.21
N ALA A 74 -2.78 -15.28 -7.09
CA ALA A 74 -4.12 -15.55 -6.60
C ALA A 74 -5.17 -14.97 -7.56
N GLN A 75 -4.99 -13.71 -7.99
CA GLN A 75 -5.86 -13.02 -8.93
C GLN A 75 -6.00 -13.79 -10.24
N LEU A 76 -4.88 -14.19 -10.84
CA LEU A 76 -4.84 -14.93 -12.10
C LEU A 76 -5.39 -16.37 -11.95
N SER A 77 -5.13 -17.02 -10.81
CA SER A 77 -5.69 -18.35 -10.52
C SER A 77 -7.21 -18.35 -10.45
N ILE A 78 -7.82 -17.31 -9.85
CA ILE A 78 -9.27 -17.15 -9.80
C ILE A 78 -9.81 -16.85 -11.21
N ALA A 79 -9.17 -15.95 -11.94
CA ALA A 79 -9.58 -15.59 -13.31
C ALA A 79 -9.58 -16.79 -14.27
N CYS A 80 -8.72 -17.79 -14.07
CA CYS A 80 -8.69 -19.00 -14.89
C CYS A 80 -9.88 -19.95 -14.62
N ARG A 81 -10.58 -19.79 -13.50
CA ARG A 81 -11.59 -20.76 -13.01
C ARG A 81 -12.97 -20.13 -12.78
N SER A 82 -13.11 -18.84 -13.01
CA SER A 82 -14.30 -18.05 -12.70
C SER A 82 -14.51 -16.98 -13.79
N PRO A 83 -15.76 -16.57 -14.08
CA PRO A 83 -16.06 -15.47 -15.01
C PRO A 83 -15.40 -14.14 -14.62
N GLY A 84 -14.98 -13.98 -13.37
CA GLY A 84 -14.30 -12.79 -12.87
C GLY A 84 -13.37 -13.08 -11.69
N THR A 85 -12.57 -12.07 -11.36
CA THR A 85 -11.63 -12.06 -10.22
C THR A 85 -11.66 -10.69 -9.56
N PHE A 86 -11.05 -10.56 -8.39
CA PHE A 86 -10.98 -9.29 -7.67
C PHE A 86 -10.14 -8.24 -8.41
N ASN A 87 -10.43 -6.97 -8.16
CA ASN A 87 -9.65 -5.84 -8.62
C ASN A 87 -8.45 -5.62 -7.70
N LEU A 88 -7.27 -5.46 -8.27
CA LEU A 88 -6.02 -5.29 -7.54
C LEU A 88 -5.59 -3.84 -7.60
N ARG A 89 -5.49 -3.18 -6.45
CA ARG A 89 -4.83 -1.87 -6.32
C ARG A 89 -3.41 -2.08 -5.80
N VAL A 90 -2.43 -1.58 -6.51
CA VAL A 90 -1.04 -1.53 -6.07
C VAL A 90 -0.66 -0.08 -5.85
N ALA A 91 -0.22 0.27 -4.65
CA ALA A 91 0.13 1.65 -4.32
C ALA A 91 1.61 1.78 -3.93
N ASN A 92 2.28 2.78 -4.50
CA ASN A 92 3.65 3.15 -4.19
C ASN A 92 3.68 4.47 -3.44
N ARG A 93 4.44 4.56 -2.35
CA ARG A 93 4.68 5.83 -1.65
C ARG A 93 5.98 6.45 -2.14
N ARG A 94 5.94 7.62 -2.77
CA ARG A 94 7.17 8.38 -3.06
C ARG A 94 7.73 8.98 -1.79
N HIS A 95 9.03 8.80 -1.60
CA HIS A 95 9.82 9.42 -0.55
C HIS A 95 11.27 9.49 -1.02
N ALA A 96 12.13 10.21 -0.30
CA ALA A 96 13.53 10.43 -0.71
C ALA A 96 14.38 9.16 -0.88
N GLY A 97 13.94 8.02 -0.31
CA GLY A 97 14.58 6.72 -0.50
C GLY A 97 14.21 6.00 -1.80
N MET A 98 13.20 6.48 -2.54
CA MET A 98 12.84 5.94 -3.86
C MET A 98 13.72 6.54 -4.95
N THR A 99 14.95 6.03 -5.03
CA THR A 99 15.91 6.39 -6.08
C THR A 99 15.40 5.94 -7.47
N PRO A 100 15.98 6.47 -8.57
CA PRO A 100 15.65 5.99 -9.92
C PRO A 100 15.77 4.46 -10.05
N ALA A 101 16.81 3.85 -9.46
CA ALA A 101 16.98 2.40 -9.48
C ALA A 101 15.83 1.65 -8.76
N VAL A 102 15.25 2.23 -7.70
CA VAL A 102 14.07 1.66 -7.03
C VAL A 102 12.83 1.78 -7.93
N MET A 103 12.66 2.91 -8.61
CA MET A 103 11.56 3.09 -9.57
C MET A 103 11.69 2.11 -10.75
N ASP A 104 12.90 1.90 -11.28
CA ASP A 104 13.18 0.90 -12.31
C ASP A 104 12.86 -0.52 -11.84
N ASN A 105 13.20 -0.85 -10.58
CA ASN A 105 12.83 -2.14 -9.98
C ASN A 105 11.32 -2.33 -9.89
N ILE A 106 10.58 -1.29 -9.50
CA ILE A 106 9.11 -1.31 -9.44
C ILE A 106 8.56 -1.54 -10.85
N ASN A 107 9.02 -0.76 -11.84
CA ASN A 107 8.60 -0.88 -13.23
C ASN A 107 8.86 -2.28 -13.81
N ARG A 108 10.07 -2.84 -13.58
CA ARG A 108 10.41 -4.21 -13.99
C ARG A 108 9.50 -5.24 -13.34
N THR A 109 9.14 -5.04 -12.07
CA THR A 109 8.22 -5.94 -11.36
C THR A 109 6.82 -5.88 -11.95
N TYR A 110 6.29 -4.67 -12.22
CA TYR A 110 4.98 -4.49 -12.85
C TYR A 110 4.92 -5.09 -14.25
N SER A 111 5.98 -4.90 -15.04
CA SER A 111 6.12 -5.49 -16.37
C SER A 111 6.17 -7.02 -16.30
N ALA A 112 6.95 -7.59 -15.38
CA ALA A 112 7.08 -9.05 -15.23
C ALA A 112 5.80 -9.72 -14.74
N LEU A 113 4.98 -9.00 -13.97
CA LEU A 113 3.68 -9.44 -13.48
C LEU A 113 2.52 -9.09 -14.41
N PHE A 114 2.83 -8.44 -15.54
CA PHE A 114 1.89 -8.05 -16.59
C PHE A 114 0.71 -7.25 -16.01
N LEU A 115 1.03 -6.17 -15.29
CA LEU A 115 0.04 -5.33 -14.59
C LEU A 115 -0.52 -4.21 -15.47
N TYR A 116 0.29 -3.62 -16.35
CA TYR A 116 -0.12 -2.49 -17.21
C TYR A 116 -1.30 -2.81 -18.12
N ASP A 117 -1.32 -4.02 -18.67
CA ASP A 117 -2.31 -4.41 -19.66
C ASP A 117 -3.51 -5.18 -19.06
N ASP A 118 -3.61 -5.26 -17.72
CA ASP A 118 -4.75 -5.89 -17.05
C ASP A 118 -5.72 -4.83 -16.50
N PRO A 119 -6.92 -4.68 -17.09
CA PRO A 119 -7.87 -3.64 -16.69
C PRO A 119 -8.43 -3.81 -15.27
N ARG A 120 -8.16 -4.95 -14.62
CA ARG A 120 -8.53 -5.23 -13.23
C ARG A 120 -7.45 -4.78 -12.25
N VAL A 121 -6.37 -4.16 -12.74
CA VAL A 121 -5.25 -3.69 -11.92
C VAL A 121 -5.16 -2.17 -12.00
N GLU A 122 -5.16 -1.52 -10.84
CA GLU A 122 -4.93 -0.09 -10.69
C GLU A 122 -3.57 0.10 -10.02
N MET A 123 -2.68 0.87 -10.65
CA MET A 123 -1.36 1.18 -10.11
C MET A 123 -1.30 2.66 -9.77
N LEU A 124 -1.03 2.95 -8.50
CA LEU A 124 -1.02 4.30 -7.97
C LEU A 124 0.35 4.65 -7.42
N VAL A 125 0.71 5.92 -7.58
CA VAL A 125 1.82 6.54 -6.90
C VAL A 125 1.31 7.72 -6.09
N ILE A 126 1.71 7.76 -4.82
CA ILE A 126 1.32 8.79 -3.87
C ILE A 126 2.58 9.55 -3.47
N ASP A 127 2.60 10.84 -3.76
CA ASP A 127 3.72 11.74 -3.56
C ASP A 127 3.24 13.02 -2.89
N ASN A 128 3.56 13.16 -1.60
CA ASN A 128 3.02 14.23 -0.77
C ASN A 128 1.48 14.30 -0.92
N GLN A 129 0.96 15.40 -1.49
CA GLN A 129 -0.47 15.62 -1.70
C GLN A 129 -1.02 14.93 -2.95
N TYR A 130 -0.16 14.49 -3.87
CA TYR A 130 -0.56 13.98 -5.17
C TYR A 130 -0.82 12.47 -5.14
N THR A 131 -1.99 12.05 -5.59
CA THR A 131 -2.30 10.66 -5.91
C THR A 131 -2.50 10.55 -7.40
N GLN A 132 -1.66 9.77 -8.07
CA GLN A 132 -1.60 9.68 -9.54
C GLN A 132 -1.49 8.23 -9.99
N ALA A 133 -1.79 7.97 -11.26
CA ALA A 133 -1.43 6.70 -11.89
C ALA A 133 0.09 6.51 -11.86
N PHE A 134 0.55 5.28 -11.66
CA PHE A 134 1.98 4.98 -11.67
C PHE A 134 2.55 5.16 -13.07
N GLU A 135 3.56 6.01 -13.19
CA GLU A 135 4.41 6.13 -14.37
C GLU A 135 5.88 5.91 -13.95
N PRO A 136 6.66 5.08 -14.67
CA PRO A 136 8.05 4.79 -14.30
C PRO A 136 8.92 6.03 -14.15
N ASP A 137 8.73 6.97 -15.08
CA ASP A 137 9.54 8.19 -15.19
C ASP A 137 8.97 9.36 -14.39
N LEU A 138 7.96 9.12 -13.54
CA LEU A 138 7.33 10.19 -12.77
C LEU A 138 8.36 10.84 -11.82
N PRO A 139 8.67 12.14 -12.00
CA PRO A 139 9.63 12.81 -11.16
C PRO A 139 9.12 12.90 -9.73
N PHE A 140 10.02 12.82 -8.75
CA PHE A 140 9.65 13.13 -7.36
C PHE A 140 9.22 14.59 -7.30
N SER A 141 8.07 14.88 -6.70
CA SER A 141 7.46 16.20 -6.71
C SER A 141 8.34 17.21 -5.96
N SER A 142 8.29 18.49 -6.38
CA SER A 142 8.98 19.56 -5.66
C SER A 142 8.46 19.67 -4.22
N ALA A 143 7.14 19.54 -4.04
CA ALA A 143 6.51 19.60 -2.72
C ALA A 143 6.96 18.45 -1.81
N GLY A 144 7.02 17.21 -2.33
CA GLY A 144 7.53 16.05 -1.58
C GLY A 144 9.01 16.17 -1.25
N ARG A 145 9.83 16.72 -2.17
CA ARG A 145 11.24 17.02 -1.88
C ARG A 145 11.40 18.04 -0.75
N GLU A 146 10.61 19.10 -0.79
CA GLU A 146 10.72 20.17 0.21
C GLU A 146 10.22 19.72 1.58
N GLN A 147 9.07 19.04 1.63
CA GLN A 147 8.56 18.40 2.85
C GLN A 147 9.60 17.47 3.47
N ASN A 148 10.25 16.62 2.65
CA ASN A 148 11.26 15.71 3.16
C ASN A 148 12.49 16.42 3.76
N ARG A 149 12.91 17.54 3.17
CA ARG A 149 14.02 18.36 3.70
C ARG A 149 13.65 19.00 5.03
N LEU A 150 12.46 19.59 5.10
CA LEU A 150 11.93 20.22 6.31
C LEU A 150 11.76 19.20 7.43
N ASP A 151 11.11 18.07 7.16
CA ASP A 151 10.92 16.99 8.13
C ASP A 151 12.25 16.47 8.70
N MET A 152 13.30 16.38 7.86
CA MET A 152 14.62 15.93 8.30
C MET A 152 15.30 16.97 9.22
N LEU A 153 15.22 18.25 8.88
CA LEU A 153 15.83 19.32 9.68
C LEU A 153 15.09 19.54 11.00
N LEU A 154 13.76 19.68 10.95
CA LEU A 154 12.91 19.90 12.11
C LEU A 154 12.90 18.66 13.02
N GLY A 155 12.74 17.47 12.43
CA GLY A 155 12.77 16.22 13.17
C GLY A 155 14.12 15.95 13.82
N GLY A 156 15.23 16.39 13.21
CA GLY A 156 16.57 16.32 13.81
C GLY A 156 16.77 17.33 14.94
N HIS A 157 16.25 18.55 14.77
CA HIS A 157 16.33 19.59 15.79
C HIS A 157 15.52 19.23 17.05
N LEU A 158 14.24 18.86 16.87
CA LEU A 158 13.34 18.53 17.98
C LEU A 158 13.73 17.25 18.72
N SER A 159 14.38 16.30 18.04
CA SER A 159 14.88 15.07 18.68
C SER A 159 16.26 15.24 19.32
N ALA A 160 16.85 16.44 19.27
CA ALA A 160 18.26 16.67 19.62
C ALA A 160 19.23 15.72 18.90
N GLY A 161 18.91 15.34 17.65
CA GLY A 161 19.71 14.43 16.84
C GLY A 161 19.47 12.95 17.12
N ASP A 162 18.47 12.56 17.93
CA ASP A 162 18.10 11.15 18.08
C ASP A 162 17.49 10.61 16.79
N ALA A 163 18.32 9.88 16.03
CA ALA A 163 17.97 9.33 14.73
C ALA A 163 16.70 8.46 14.77
N ARG A 164 16.46 7.72 15.85
CA ARG A 164 15.29 6.84 15.94
C ARG A 164 14.00 7.66 16.01
N THR A 165 13.98 8.71 16.81
CA THR A 165 12.81 9.59 16.93
C THR A 165 12.60 10.40 15.65
N THR A 166 13.67 10.90 15.02
CA THR A 166 13.60 11.67 13.77
C THR A 166 13.11 10.84 12.59
N PHE A 167 13.66 9.65 12.37
CA PHE A 167 13.36 8.88 11.16
C PHE A 167 12.16 7.96 11.34
N CYS A 168 12.00 7.30 12.49
CA CYS A 168 10.94 6.31 12.63
C CYS A 168 9.55 6.95 12.72
N ASN A 169 9.40 8.06 13.46
CA ASN A 169 8.09 8.72 13.59
C ASN A 169 7.61 9.27 12.23
N THR A 170 8.47 10.00 11.51
CA THR A 170 8.15 10.52 10.18
C THR A 170 7.90 9.40 9.16
N CYS A 171 8.70 8.32 9.20
CA CYS A 171 8.46 7.16 8.33
C CYS A 171 7.09 6.53 8.59
N TYR A 172 6.74 6.29 9.85
CA TYR A 172 5.50 5.62 10.22
C TYR A 172 4.26 6.50 10.04
N LEU A 173 4.32 7.78 10.38
CA LEU A 173 3.22 8.71 10.18
C LEU A 173 2.92 8.89 8.70
N GLY A 174 3.93 9.12 7.88
CA GLY A 174 3.67 9.22 6.45
C GLY A 174 3.33 7.87 5.80
N LEU A 175 3.63 6.72 6.44
CA LEU A 175 3.16 5.41 5.96
C LEU A 175 1.65 5.28 6.19
N ALA A 176 1.19 5.74 7.35
CA ALA A 176 -0.23 5.77 7.66
C ALA A 176 -1.00 6.76 6.79
N GLU A 177 -0.43 7.94 6.52
CA GLU A 177 -1.02 8.89 5.58
C GLU A 177 -1.12 8.28 4.17
N PHE A 178 -0.03 7.67 3.69
CA PHE A 178 -0.01 6.94 2.43
C PHE A 178 -1.09 5.84 2.37
N LEU A 179 -1.18 4.99 3.41
CA LEU A 179 -2.18 3.94 3.46
C LEU A 179 -3.59 4.50 3.49
N GLY A 180 -3.83 5.57 4.27
CA GLY A 180 -5.11 6.26 4.34
C GLY A 180 -5.57 6.74 2.96
N ARG A 181 -4.69 7.44 2.23
CA ARG A 181 -4.95 7.91 0.85
C ARG A 181 -5.19 6.75 -0.11
N ALA A 182 -4.34 5.71 -0.08
CA ALA A 182 -4.49 4.54 -0.95
C ALA A 182 -5.80 3.78 -0.69
N LEU A 183 -6.26 3.75 0.56
CA LEU A 183 -7.50 3.12 0.99
C LEU A 183 -8.74 3.90 0.62
N SER A 184 -8.71 5.23 0.70
CA SER A 184 -9.86 6.08 0.39
C SER A 184 -9.95 6.50 -1.09
N TRP A 185 -8.88 6.33 -1.87
CA TRP A 185 -8.84 6.77 -3.26
C TRP A 185 -9.97 6.19 -4.12
N GLY A 186 -10.70 7.06 -4.83
CA GLY A 186 -11.84 6.68 -5.65
C GLY A 186 -12.96 6.05 -4.81
N SER A 187 -13.43 4.86 -5.20
CA SER A 187 -14.45 4.12 -4.44
C SER A 187 -13.91 3.41 -3.20
N GLY A 188 -12.66 3.67 -2.81
CA GLY A 188 -11.93 2.94 -1.79
C GLY A 188 -11.64 1.47 -2.16
N VAL A 189 -11.24 0.68 -1.15
CA VAL A 189 -10.95 -0.76 -1.25
C VAL A 189 -11.64 -1.57 -0.15
N ASP A 190 -11.84 -2.87 -0.36
CA ASP A 190 -12.52 -3.77 0.60
C ASP A 190 -11.54 -4.49 1.53
N ALA A 191 -10.31 -4.74 1.07
CA ALA A 191 -9.29 -5.44 1.83
C ALA A 191 -7.89 -4.90 1.58
N VAL A 192 -7.02 -5.08 2.57
CA VAL A 192 -5.59 -4.81 2.47
C VAL A 192 -4.82 -6.10 2.72
N VAL A 193 -3.83 -6.36 1.87
CA VAL A 193 -2.87 -7.44 2.05
C VAL A 193 -1.51 -6.82 2.39
N SER A 194 -0.91 -7.31 3.48
CA SER A 194 0.46 -7.01 3.86
C SER A 194 1.27 -8.30 3.97
N GLY A 195 2.54 -8.22 3.53
CA GLY A 195 3.54 -9.26 3.73
C GLY A 195 4.20 -9.22 5.11
N ASP A 196 3.90 -8.20 5.92
CA ASP A 196 4.48 -8.04 7.26
C ASP A 196 4.11 -9.22 8.16
N SER A 197 5.08 -9.69 8.92
CA SER A 197 4.86 -10.72 9.93
C SER A 197 3.88 -10.24 11.00
N ARG A 198 3.19 -11.17 11.66
CA ARG A 198 2.34 -10.84 12.83
C ARG A 198 3.12 -10.11 13.93
N ARG A 199 4.42 -10.33 14.03
CA ARG A 199 5.30 -9.64 14.97
C ARG A 199 5.43 -8.17 14.59
N GLU A 200 5.74 -7.87 13.34
CA GLU A 200 5.82 -6.50 12.83
C GLU A 200 4.48 -5.79 12.98
N GLN A 201 3.38 -6.40 12.55
CA GLN A 201 2.03 -5.82 12.70
C GLN A 201 1.70 -5.48 14.17
N ARG A 202 2.07 -6.34 15.13
CA ARG A 202 1.93 -6.05 16.56
C ARG A 202 2.83 -4.92 17.03
N GLN A 203 4.05 -4.83 16.51
CA GLN A 203 4.97 -3.74 16.84
C GLN A 203 4.42 -2.40 16.34
N TYR A 204 3.90 -2.35 15.10
CA TYR A 204 3.20 -1.18 14.56
C TYR A 204 2.01 -0.78 15.43
N ALA A 205 1.13 -1.71 15.75
CA ALA A 205 -0.02 -1.45 16.62
C ALA A 205 0.41 -0.93 18.00
N THR A 206 1.43 -1.53 18.61
CA THR A 206 1.97 -1.10 19.91
C THR A 206 2.58 0.30 19.84
N TRP A 207 3.29 0.62 18.75
CA TRP A 207 3.85 1.95 18.53
C TRP A 207 2.74 3.00 18.41
N ILE A 208 1.69 2.75 17.59
CA ILE A 208 0.53 3.64 17.46
C ILE A 208 -0.14 3.85 18.82
N MET A 209 -0.34 2.78 19.60
CA MET A 209 -0.94 2.88 20.93
C MET A 209 -0.13 3.77 21.88
N ARG A 210 1.20 3.57 21.94
CA ARG A 210 2.07 4.38 22.81
C ARG A 210 2.06 5.85 22.39
N LEU A 211 2.01 6.11 21.10
CA LEU A 211 1.97 7.46 20.55
C LEU A 211 0.62 8.15 20.81
N ALA A 212 -0.50 7.42 20.69
CA ALA A 212 -1.84 7.89 21.04
C ALA A 212 -1.96 8.24 22.53
N GLN A 213 -1.35 7.43 23.41
CA GLN A 213 -1.33 7.69 24.85
C GLN A 213 -0.54 8.95 25.20
N ARG A 214 0.62 9.15 24.57
CA ARG A 214 1.46 10.35 24.80
C ARG A 214 0.80 11.65 24.34
N THR A 215 0.01 11.60 23.29
CA THR A 215 -0.70 12.77 22.73
C THR A 215 -2.03 13.05 23.41
N GLY A 216 -2.42 12.26 24.42
CA GLY A 216 -3.70 12.41 25.13
C GLY A 216 -4.93 12.01 24.31
N GLN A 217 -4.74 11.41 23.13
CA GLN A 217 -5.81 11.08 22.17
C GLN A 217 -6.41 9.69 22.38
N TYR A 218 -6.16 9.05 23.53
CA TYR A 218 -6.56 7.67 23.81
C TYR A 218 -7.73 7.60 24.81
N SER A 219 -8.88 7.01 24.39
CA SER A 219 -10.09 6.88 25.22
C SER A 219 -10.66 5.46 25.39
N GLY A 220 -10.01 4.37 24.94
CA GLY A 220 -10.55 3.02 25.18
C GLY A 220 -9.93 1.83 24.46
N SER A 221 -10.44 0.62 24.76
CA SER A 221 -9.91 -0.70 24.37
C SER A 221 -9.77 -0.93 22.85
N TRP A 222 -8.55 -1.28 22.42
CA TRP A 222 -8.20 -1.57 21.02
C TRP A 222 -8.70 -2.92 20.46
N GLY A 223 -9.27 -3.79 21.30
CA GLY A 223 -9.58 -5.18 20.92
C GLY A 223 -10.62 -5.36 19.80
N LYS A 224 -11.28 -4.28 19.33
CA LYS A 224 -12.34 -4.31 18.31
C LYS A 224 -12.23 -3.18 17.26
N GLN A 225 -11.04 -2.61 17.05
CA GLN A 225 -10.85 -1.51 16.10
C GLN A 225 -10.82 -2.03 14.65
N THR A 226 -11.52 -1.37 13.73
CA THR A 226 -11.42 -1.63 12.29
C THR A 226 -10.20 -0.90 11.71
N LEU A 227 -9.70 -1.30 10.55
CA LEU A 227 -8.56 -0.61 9.92
C LEU A 227 -8.82 0.91 9.76
N ALA A 228 -10.05 1.28 9.42
CA ALA A 228 -10.47 2.68 9.30
C ALA A 228 -10.37 3.44 10.63
N SER A 229 -10.74 2.82 11.75
CA SER A 229 -10.66 3.48 13.06
C SER A 229 -9.20 3.63 13.52
N VAL A 230 -8.34 2.66 13.21
CA VAL A 230 -6.89 2.76 13.43
C VAL A 230 -6.29 3.92 12.63
N LEU A 231 -6.64 4.04 11.35
CA LEU A 231 -6.12 5.11 10.49
C LEU A 231 -6.56 6.49 10.97
N LYS A 232 -7.80 6.64 11.46
CA LYS A 232 -8.28 7.89 12.08
C LYS A 232 -7.46 8.28 13.31
N VAL A 233 -7.08 7.30 14.14
CA VAL A 233 -6.20 7.55 15.29
C VAL A 233 -4.81 8.01 14.80
N ILE A 234 -4.22 7.32 13.81
CA ILE A 234 -2.91 7.72 13.30
C ILE A 234 -2.97 9.11 12.66
N ASP A 235 -4.07 9.43 11.99
CA ASP A 235 -4.27 10.74 11.39
C ASP A 235 -4.28 11.87 12.42
N THR A 236 -5.01 11.67 13.52
CA THR A 236 -5.09 12.65 14.62
C THR A 236 -3.71 12.82 15.30
N ILE A 237 -2.94 11.74 15.41
CA ILE A 237 -1.56 11.79 15.88
C ILE A 237 -0.65 12.53 14.88
N GLY A 238 -0.82 12.26 13.58
CA GLY A 238 -0.07 12.90 12.50
C GLY A 238 -0.29 14.41 12.50
N GLN A 239 -1.53 14.86 12.71
CA GLN A 239 -1.86 16.28 12.86
C GLN A 239 -1.18 16.90 14.08
N ALA A 240 -1.19 16.23 15.23
CA ALA A 240 -0.51 16.71 16.44
C ALA A 240 1.01 16.81 16.23
N TYR A 241 1.62 15.82 15.57
CA TYR A 241 3.04 15.83 15.24
C TYR A 241 3.40 16.91 14.21
N TYR A 242 2.56 17.11 13.19
CA TYR A 242 2.71 18.19 12.22
C TYR A 242 2.68 19.54 12.92
N HIS A 243 1.74 19.72 13.84
CA HIS A 243 1.63 20.93 14.63
C HIS A 243 2.85 21.19 15.52
N GLU A 244 3.42 20.15 16.12
CA GLU A 244 4.66 20.22 16.90
C GLU A 244 5.87 20.59 16.02
N LEU A 245 5.91 20.09 14.77
CA LEU A 245 6.98 20.37 13.81
C LEU A 245 6.92 21.79 13.24
N TYR A 246 5.73 22.26 12.87
CA TYR A 246 5.54 23.47 12.05
C TYR A 246 4.94 24.66 12.83
N GLY A 247 4.36 24.44 14.03
CA GLY A 247 3.74 25.49 14.85
C GLY A 247 2.36 25.95 14.36
N GLU A 248 1.80 26.98 15.01
CA GLU A 248 0.47 27.58 14.71
C GLU A 248 0.47 28.53 13.49
N GLY A 249 1.59 28.71 12.78
CA GLY A 249 1.79 29.80 11.83
C GLY A 249 1.76 29.45 10.34
N ASP A 250 1.70 28.16 9.98
CA ASP A 250 1.57 27.74 8.58
C ASP A 250 0.13 27.25 8.36
N ASP A 251 -0.78 28.21 8.12
CA ASP A 251 -2.17 28.00 7.72
C ASP A 251 -2.28 27.41 6.29
N SER A 252 -1.29 26.65 5.87
CA SER A 252 -1.38 25.70 4.78
C SER A 252 -2.14 24.50 5.34
N PRO A 253 -3.46 24.33 5.08
CA PRO A 253 -4.14 23.11 5.51
C PRO A 253 -3.37 21.90 4.97
N PRO A 254 -3.24 20.78 5.70
CA PRO A 254 -2.87 19.52 5.06
C PRO A 254 -3.84 19.36 3.89
N ALA A 255 -3.32 19.42 2.67
CA ALA A 255 -4.12 19.82 1.51
C ALA A 255 -5.39 18.98 1.43
N SER A 256 -6.49 19.68 1.15
CA SER A 256 -7.86 19.16 1.15
C SER A 256 -7.95 17.73 0.62
N ARG A 257 -8.40 16.84 1.50
CA ARG A 257 -8.66 15.43 1.23
C ARG A 257 -9.92 15.31 0.38
N ALA A 258 -9.76 14.88 -0.86
CA ALA A 258 -10.81 14.30 -1.68
C ALA A 258 -10.39 12.88 -2.07
#